data_AF-A0A4R6ZK46-F1
#
_entry.id   AF-A0A4R6ZK46-F1
#
_cell.length_a   1.000
_cell.length_b   1.000
_cell.length_c   1.000
_cell.angle_alpha   90.00
_cell.angle_beta   90.00
_cell.angle_gamma   90.00
#
_symmetry.space_group_name_H-M   'P 1'
#
loop_
_entity.id
_entity.type
_entity.pdbx_description
1 polymer ?
#
loop_
_entity_poly.entity_id
_entity_poly.type
_entity_poly.pdbx_seq_one_letter_code
_entity_poly.pdbx_strand_id
1 'polypeptide(L)'
;MTTLSTTQVAILAVPETTASTLYGMFDLFGSAGRDWGLLMHGRPGAPLLQPLIVSRDGRGFRTRNGAWIEPDAALADCRAPTAICIPDLLVVPGAELAGHYDPELAWLLACHGRGALLAAACTGSLLLAESGLLAGQDATTHWAYCDALARQHPEVCVHAHRALVVSGEGGRLIMAGGGTTWIDLALFLVARLVGVDEAMHLSRIFLIDWHHEGQQPYAALTAARQVEDALISEAQVWVARHYDTHSPVAGMVRRSGLTERSFKRRFKAATGMTPMDYVHTLRLEEAKQILESGDDPIEAVAEQVGYADPNFFRRLFGRRVGLTPREYRRRFRGLRLTLQ
;
A
#
# COMPACT_ATOMS: atom_id res chain seq x y z
N MET A 1 -26.10 -36.16 0.79
CA MET A 1 -25.87 -34.70 0.78
C MET A 1 -24.61 -34.44 1.58
N THR A 2 -23.46 -34.37 0.90
CA THR A 2 -22.19 -33.97 1.50
C THR A 2 -22.35 -32.52 1.97
N THR A 3 -22.27 -32.29 3.28
CA THR A 3 -22.15 -30.94 3.83
C THR A 3 -20.86 -30.34 3.27
N LEU A 4 -21.00 -29.45 2.29
CA LEU A 4 -19.86 -28.65 1.81
C LEU A 4 -19.34 -27.88 3.01
N SER A 5 -18.16 -28.25 3.49
CA SER A 5 -17.47 -27.52 4.55
C SER A 5 -17.17 -26.13 4.03
N THR A 6 -17.75 -25.09 4.64
CA THR A 6 -17.46 -23.70 4.29
C THR A 6 -15.99 -23.40 4.53
N THR A 7 -15.35 -22.71 3.58
CA THR A 7 -13.93 -22.39 3.63
C THR A 7 -13.67 -21.30 4.67
N GLN A 8 -12.91 -21.61 5.73
CA GLN A 8 -12.58 -20.65 6.78
C GLN A 8 -11.47 -19.68 6.36
N VAL A 9 -11.72 -18.39 6.53
CA VAL A 9 -10.76 -17.30 6.32
C VAL A 9 -10.59 -16.56 7.64
N ALA A 10 -9.43 -16.72 8.28
CA ALA A 10 -9.14 -16.01 9.52
C ALA A 10 -8.64 -14.59 9.21
N ILE A 11 -9.10 -13.60 9.97
CA ILE A 11 -8.66 -12.20 9.88
C ILE A 11 -8.01 -11.86 11.21
N LEU A 12 -6.69 -11.65 11.20
CA LEU A 12 -5.91 -11.38 12.40
C LEU A 12 -6.25 -10.00 12.96
N ALA A 13 -6.57 -9.94 14.25
CA ALA A 13 -6.88 -8.72 14.97
C ALA A 13 -5.86 -8.51 16.11
N VAL A 14 -5.14 -7.39 16.05
CA VAL A 14 -4.25 -6.90 17.10
C VAL A 14 -4.61 -5.45 17.46
N PRO A 15 -4.16 -4.88 18.60
CA PRO A 15 -4.50 -3.51 18.99
C PRO A 15 -4.14 -2.44 17.94
N GLU A 16 -3.09 -2.67 17.15
CA GLU A 16 -2.70 -1.81 16.03
C GLU A 16 -3.61 -1.93 14.79
N THR A 17 -4.43 -2.98 14.68
CA THR A 17 -5.24 -3.23 13.48
C THR A 17 -6.19 -2.05 13.19
N THR A 18 -6.23 -1.64 11.93
CA THR A 18 -7.24 -0.69 11.46
C THR A 18 -8.59 -1.39 11.26
N ALA A 19 -9.60 -0.97 12.03
CA ALA A 19 -10.92 -1.59 12.04
C ALA A 19 -11.63 -1.59 10.67
N SER A 20 -11.45 -0.57 9.84
CA SER A 20 -12.11 -0.48 8.52
C SER A 20 -11.67 -1.58 7.57
N THR A 21 -10.38 -1.93 7.56
CA THR A 21 -9.86 -3.01 6.72
C THR A 21 -10.30 -4.36 7.27
N LEU A 22 -10.23 -4.53 8.60
CA LEU A 22 -10.64 -5.76 9.25
C LEU A 22 -12.13 -6.08 9.01
N TYR A 23 -13.02 -5.12 9.27
CA TYR A 23 -14.46 -5.33 9.05
C TYR A 23 -14.83 -5.31 7.57
N GLY A 24 -14.13 -4.53 6.74
CA GLY A 24 -14.33 -4.57 5.29
C GLY A 24 -13.99 -5.94 4.69
N MET A 25 -12.91 -6.58 5.15
CA MET A 25 -12.60 -7.97 4.78
C MET A 25 -13.66 -8.94 5.30
N PHE A 26 -14.10 -8.77 6.56
CA PHE A 26 -15.14 -9.61 7.15
C PHE A 26 -16.43 -9.56 6.33
N ASP A 27 -16.90 -8.36 5.98
CA ASP A 27 -18.11 -8.17 5.19
C ASP A 27 -17.99 -8.73 3.77
N LEU A 28 -16.87 -8.45 3.09
CA LEU A 28 -16.65 -8.90 1.71
C LEU A 28 -16.57 -10.43 1.64
N PHE A 29 -15.82 -11.08 2.54
CA PHE A 29 -15.76 -12.54 2.57
C PHE A 29 -17.09 -13.15 2.99
N GLY A 30 -17.79 -12.55 3.97
CA GLY A 30 -19.11 -13.02 4.39
C GLY A 30 -20.16 -12.91 3.28
N SER A 31 -20.02 -11.94 2.37
CA SER A 31 -20.89 -11.76 1.21
C SER A 31 -20.77 -12.90 0.19
N ALA A 32 -19.65 -13.61 0.15
CA ALA A 32 -19.36 -14.62 -0.88
C ALA A 32 -20.39 -15.76 -0.88
N GLY A 33 -21.09 -15.92 -1.99
CA GLY A 33 -22.19 -16.87 -2.22
C GLY A 33 -23.54 -16.42 -1.67
N ARG A 34 -23.58 -15.47 -0.73
CA ARG A 34 -24.79 -15.06 -0.02
C ARG A 34 -25.53 -13.94 -0.74
N ASP A 35 -24.85 -12.85 -1.07
CA ASP A 35 -25.53 -11.57 -1.33
C ASP A 35 -25.95 -11.38 -2.79
N TRP A 36 -25.26 -11.97 -3.76
CA TRP A 36 -25.66 -11.87 -5.17
C TRP A 36 -27.06 -12.46 -5.41
N GLY A 37 -27.32 -13.64 -4.86
CA GLY A 37 -28.64 -14.28 -4.92
C GLY A 37 -29.72 -13.43 -4.23
N LEU A 38 -29.38 -12.76 -3.13
CA LEU A 38 -30.31 -11.88 -2.44
C LEU A 38 -30.71 -10.70 -3.34
N LEU A 39 -29.74 -10.06 -3.99
CA LEU A 39 -29.96 -8.89 -4.84
C LEU A 39 -30.66 -9.23 -6.16
N MET A 40 -30.30 -10.36 -6.78
CA MET A 40 -30.82 -10.73 -8.10
C MET A 40 -32.09 -11.59 -8.04
N HIS A 41 -32.31 -12.30 -6.94
CA HIS A 41 -33.37 -13.31 -6.81
C HIS A 41 -34.19 -13.19 -5.50
N GLY A 42 -33.93 -12.17 -4.67
CA GLY A 42 -34.69 -11.91 -3.45
C GLY A 42 -34.46 -12.89 -2.30
N ARG A 43 -33.47 -13.78 -2.41
CA ARG A 43 -33.14 -14.78 -1.37
C ARG A 43 -31.63 -14.99 -1.26
N PRO A 44 -31.06 -15.04 -0.04
CA PRO A 44 -29.64 -15.25 0.11
C PRO A 44 -29.24 -16.65 -0.39
N GLY A 45 -28.08 -16.72 -1.04
CA GLY A 45 -27.46 -18.00 -1.39
C GLY A 45 -26.75 -18.65 -0.19
N ALA A 46 -26.10 -19.79 -0.44
CA ALA A 46 -25.31 -20.46 0.59
C ALA A 46 -23.94 -19.78 0.76
N PRO A 47 -23.46 -19.56 1.99
CA PRO A 47 -22.15 -18.96 2.22
C PRO A 47 -21.03 -19.88 1.72
N LEU A 48 -20.12 -19.32 0.92
CA LEU A 48 -18.97 -20.04 0.36
C LEU A 48 -17.69 -19.84 1.19
N LEU A 49 -17.59 -18.70 1.88
CA LEU A 49 -16.52 -18.39 2.81
C LEU A 49 -17.09 -18.12 4.21
N GLN A 50 -16.31 -18.45 5.23
CA GLN A 50 -16.59 -18.14 6.63
C GLN A 50 -15.45 -17.28 7.18
N PRO A 51 -15.61 -15.95 7.20
CA PRO A 51 -14.64 -15.08 7.87
C PRO A 51 -14.71 -15.27 9.39
N LEU A 52 -13.56 -15.26 10.04
CA LEU A 52 -13.43 -15.28 11.50
C LEU A 52 -12.43 -14.22 11.94
N ILE A 53 -12.80 -13.34 12.84
CA ILE A 53 -11.89 -12.40 13.49
C ILE A 53 -11.15 -13.16 14.59
N VAL A 54 -9.83 -13.27 14.46
CA VAL A 54 -9.00 -14.03 15.41
C VAL A 54 -8.05 -13.09 16.12
N SER A 55 -8.06 -13.10 17.45
CA SER A 55 -7.12 -12.34 18.27
C SER A 55 -6.28 -13.26 19.16
N ARG A 56 -5.29 -12.69 19.84
CA ARG A 56 -4.36 -13.43 20.71
C ARG A 56 -5.09 -14.36 21.70
N ASP A 57 -6.09 -13.85 22.40
CA ASP A 57 -6.77 -14.52 23.51
C ASP A 57 -8.30 -14.57 23.34
N GLY A 58 -8.82 -14.13 22.19
CA GLY A 58 -10.25 -14.09 21.90
C GLY A 58 -11.03 -13.01 22.67
N ARG A 59 -10.35 -12.14 23.44
CA ARG A 59 -11.02 -11.08 24.21
C ARG A 59 -11.22 -9.82 23.37
N GLY A 60 -12.33 -9.13 23.60
CA GLY A 60 -12.61 -7.85 22.98
C GLY A 60 -11.63 -6.75 23.42
N PHE A 61 -11.27 -5.88 22.48
CA PHE A 61 -10.32 -4.78 22.72
C PHE A 61 -10.63 -3.56 21.87
N ARG A 62 -10.03 -2.41 22.22
CA ARG A 62 -10.06 -1.19 21.39
C ARG A 62 -8.82 -1.10 20.53
N THR A 63 -9.01 -0.81 19.25
CA THR A 63 -7.93 -0.48 18.33
C THR A 63 -7.35 0.90 18.64
N ARG A 64 -6.18 1.22 18.06
CA ARG A 64 -5.56 2.55 18.20
C ARG A 64 -6.42 3.72 17.72
N ASN A 65 -7.30 3.51 16.74
CA ASN A 65 -8.27 4.52 16.29
C ASN A 65 -9.57 4.54 17.11
N GLY A 66 -9.65 3.76 18.20
CA GLY A 66 -10.73 3.79 19.18
C GLY A 66 -11.92 2.88 18.89
N ALA A 67 -11.93 2.17 17.76
CA ALA A 67 -12.99 1.21 17.43
C ALA A 67 -12.93 -0.02 18.34
N TRP A 68 -14.09 -0.55 18.70
CA TRP A 68 -14.19 -1.82 19.41
C TRP A 68 -14.09 -2.99 18.42
N ILE A 69 -13.27 -3.98 18.76
CA ILE A 69 -13.21 -5.27 18.06
C ILE A 69 -13.69 -6.35 19.02
N GLU A 70 -14.63 -7.15 18.56
CA GLU A 70 -15.09 -8.39 19.19
C GLU A 70 -14.57 -9.58 18.37
N PRO A 71 -13.52 -10.29 18.83
CA PRO A 71 -13.00 -11.46 18.14
C PRO A 71 -13.97 -12.65 18.22
N ASP A 72 -14.04 -13.43 17.16
CA ASP A 72 -14.79 -14.69 17.11
C ASP A 72 -14.03 -15.83 17.80
N ALA A 73 -12.69 -15.78 17.82
CA ALA A 73 -11.85 -16.83 18.37
C ALA A 73 -10.49 -16.33 18.88
N ALA A 74 -9.89 -17.10 19.78
CA ALA A 74 -8.48 -16.99 20.10
C ALA A 74 -7.61 -17.71 19.05
N LEU A 75 -6.32 -17.33 18.92
CA LEU A 75 -5.35 -18.01 18.06
C LEU A 75 -5.30 -19.53 18.33
N ALA A 76 -5.43 -19.93 19.60
CA ALA A 76 -5.40 -21.33 20.03
C ALA A 76 -6.58 -22.17 19.51
N ASP A 77 -7.70 -21.53 19.20
CA ASP A 77 -8.95 -22.15 18.78
C ASP A 77 -9.11 -22.18 17.25
N CYS A 78 -8.42 -21.28 16.52
CA CYS A 78 -8.40 -21.24 15.07
C CYS A 78 -7.15 -21.93 14.49
N ARG A 79 -7.12 -23.27 14.46
CA ARG A 79 -5.88 -24.02 14.13
C ARG A 79 -5.64 -24.29 12.65
N ALA A 80 -6.68 -24.36 11.81
CA ALA A 80 -6.51 -24.76 10.41
C ALA A 80 -7.39 -23.93 9.46
N PRO A 81 -7.28 -22.58 9.49
CA PRO A 81 -7.94 -21.77 8.48
C PRO A 81 -7.33 -22.06 7.11
N THR A 82 -8.13 -21.96 6.05
CA THR A 82 -7.64 -22.12 4.67
C THR A 82 -6.78 -20.93 4.24
N ALA A 83 -7.13 -19.74 4.71
CA ALA A 83 -6.38 -18.52 4.52
C ALA A 83 -6.38 -17.68 5.79
N ILE A 84 -5.29 -16.93 5.99
CA ILE A 84 -5.17 -15.92 7.05
C ILE A 84 -4.92 -14.58 6.39
N CYS A 85 -5.75 -13.59 6.70
CA CYS A 85 -5.58 -12.21 6.32
C CYS A 85 -5.02 -11.41 7.49
N ILE A 86 -3.92 -10.69 7.24
CA ILE A 86 -3.29 -9.74 8.15
C ILE A 86 -3.70 -8.33 7.65
N PRO A 87 -4.63 -7.65 8.33
CA PRO A 87 -5.01 -6.28 7.99
C PRO A 87 -3.86 -5.29 8.17
N ASP A 88 -4.08 -4.04 7.78
CA ASP A 88 -3.12 -2.99 8.06
C ASP A 88 -3.04 -2.65 9.55
N LEU A 89 -1.83 -2.30 9.95
CA LEU A 89 -1.44 -1.94 11.32
C LEU A 89 -1.12 -0.44 11.39
N LEU A 90 -1.72 0.26 12.34
CA LEU A 90 -1.48 1.67 12.64
C LEU A 90 -0.17 1.83 13.43
N VAL A 91 0.94 1.72 12.72
CA VAL A 91 2.31 1.88 13.23
C VAL A 91 3.01 3.03 12.52
N VAL A 92 4.06 3.59 13.14
CA VAL A 92 4.86 4.65 12.50
C VAL A 92 5.82 4.00 11.50
N PRO A 93 6.09 4.60 10.32
CA PRO A 93 7.10 4.09 9.40
C PRO A 93 8.46 3.88 10.07
N GLY A 94 9.01 2.67 9.96
CA GLY A 94 10.29 2.31 10.57
C GLY A 94 10.22 1.98 12.07
N ALA A 95 9.03 1.86 12.65
CA ALA A 95 8.87 1.29 13.99
C ALA A 95 9.45 -0.14 14.02
N GLU A 96 10.08 -0.49 15.14
CA GLU A 96 10.52 -1.86 15.43
C GLU A 96 9.32 -2.69 15.88
N LEU A 97 9.09 -3.82 15.22
CA LEU A 97 7.99 -4.76 15.53
C LEU A 97 8.49 -6.05 16.19
N ALA A 98 9.81 -6.26 16.22
CA ALA A 98 10.44 -7.45 16.78
C ALA A 98 10.01 -7.66 18.24
N GLY A 99 9.60 -8.89 18.58
CA GLY A 99 9.18 -9.27 19.93
C GLY A 99 7.79 -8.80 20.36
N HIS A 100 7.07 -8.03 19.55
CA HIS A 100 5.72 -7.55 19.91
C HIS A 100 4.60 -8.54 19.57
N TYR A 101 4.86 -9.43 18.61
CA TYR A 101 3.86 -10.29 17.97
C TYR A 101 4.21 -11.78 18.00
N ASP A 102 5.03 -12.23 18.95
CA ASP A 102 5.52 -13.62 18.97
C ASP A 102 4.39 -14.68 18.93
N PRO A 103 3.27 -14.54 19.69
CA PRO A 103 2.16 -15.49 19.59
C PRO A 103 1.50 -15.51 18.21
N GLU A 104 1.32 -14.33 17.59
CA GLU A 104 0.74 -14.20 16.26
C GLU A 104 1.66 -14.80 15.20
N LEU A 105 2.96 -14.52 15.26
CA LEU A 105 3.97 -15.08 14.35
C LEU A 105 4.04 -16.60 14.46
N ALA A 106 4.07 -17.14 15.67
CA ALA A 106 4.05 -18.58 15.89
C ALA A 106 2.79 -19.24 15.29
N TRP A 107 1.63 -18.60 15.46
CA TRP A 107 0.37 -19.06 14.88
C TRP A 107 0.36 -19.00 13.35
N LEU A 108 0.85 -17.90 12.76
CA LEU A 108 0.98 -17.73 11.30
C LEU A 108 1.88 -18.81 10.70
N LEU A 109 3.06 -19.02 11.28
CA LEU A 109 4.02 -20.04 10.84
C LEU A 109 3.42 -21.45 10.94
N ALA A 110 2.75 -21.76 12.04
CA ALA A 110 2.11 -23.05 12.23
C ALA A 110 1.00 -23.31 11.20
N CYS A 111 0.16 -22.32 10.92
CA CYS A 111 -0.92 -22.45 9.93
C CYS A 111 -0.39 -22.53 8.49
N HIS A 112 0.60 -21.71 8.15
CA HIS A 112 1.27 -21.79 6.84
C HIS A 112 1.96 -23.15 6.63
N GLY A 113 2.59 -23.69 7.68
CA GLY A 113 3.17 -25.05 7.65
C GLY A 113 2.14 -26.16 7.42
N ARG A 114 0.85 -25.91 7.69
CA ARG A 114 -0.28 -26.79 7.35
C ARG A 114 -0.90 -26.50 5.97
N GLY A 115 -0.35 -25.55 5.22
CA GLY A 115 -0.78 -25.20 3.87
C GLY A 115 -1.70 -23.98 3.75
N ALA A 116 -1.93 -23.24 4.84
CA ALA A 116 -2.74 -22.02 4.78
C ALA A 116 -2.09 -20.95 3.89
N LEU A 117 -2.92 -20.19 3.17
CA LEU A 117 -2.48 -18.96 2.51
C LEU A 117 -2.25 -17.87 3.56
N LEU A 118 -1.19 -17.09 3.43
CA LEU A 118 -0.99 -15.86 4.20
C LEU A 118 -1.15 -14.66 3.29
N ALA A 119 -2.13 -13.82 3.61
CA ALA A 119 -2.48 -12.63 2.89
C ALA A 119 -2.24 -11.40 3.77
N ALA A 120 -1.55 -10.39 3.30
CA ALA A 120 -1.26 -9.18 4.08
C ALA A 120 -1.65 -7.91 3.32
N ALA A 121 -2.44 -7.05 3.97
CA ALA A 121 -2.81 -5.75 3.42
C ALA A 121 -1.90 -4.66 3.97
N CYS A 122 -1.37 -3.78 3.11
CA CYS A 122 -0.70 -2.54 3.52
C CYS A 122 0.41 -2.86 4.54
N THR A 123 0.43 -2.22 5.70
CA THR A 123 1.44 -2.42 6.76
C THR A 123 1.35 -3.76 7.47
N GLY A 124 0.32 -4.56 7.25
CA GLY A 124 0.27 -5.96 7.70
C GLY A 124 1.40 -6.82 7.12
N SER A 125 1.95 -6.43 5.98
CA SER A 125 3.13 -7.07 5.39
C SER A 125 4.41 -6.88 6.22
N LEU A 126 4.48 -5.85 7.08
CA LEU A 126 5.60 -5.67 8.01
C LEU A 126 5.60 -6.78 9.06
N LEU A 127 4.44 -7.12 9.62
CA LEU A 127 4.27 -8.28 10.50
C LEU A 127 4.63 -9.58 9.77
N LEU A 128 4.19 -9.73 8.51
CA LEU A 128 4.54 -10.91 7.73
C LEU A 128 6.06 -11.02 7.49
N ALA A 129 6.77 -9.90 7.33
CA ALA A 129 8.22 -9.89 7.19
C ALA A 129 8.93 -10.42 8.44
N GLU A 130 8.45 -10.08 9.64
CA GLU A 130 8.99 -10.59 10.92
C GLU A 130 8.91 -12.11 11.06
N SER A 131 8.06 -12.80 10.27
CA SER A 131 8.01 -14.27 10.26
C SER A 131 9.22 -14.92 9.56
N GLY A 132 10.00 -14.16 8.80
CA GLY A 132 11.08 -14.66 7.93
C GLY A 132 10.60 -15.34 6.65
N LEU A 133 9.28 -15.52 6.45
CA LEU A 133 8.75 -16.16 5.24
C LEU A 133 8.96 -15.34 3.96
N LEU A 134 9.20 -14.03 4.09
CA LEU A 134 9.47 -13.15 2.95
C LEU A 134 10.94 -13.13 2.53
N ALA A 135 11.83 -13.85 3.21
CA ALA A 135 13.25 -13.89 2.86
C ALA A 135 13.46 -14.41 1.44
N GLY A 136 14.07 -13.58 0.59
CA GLY A 136 14.29 -13.87 -0.83
C GLY A 136 13.03 -13.85 -1.70
N GLN A 137 11.89 -13.40 -1.17
CA GLN A 137 10.61 -13.33 -1.89
C GLN A 137 10.32 -11.92 -2.42
N ASP A 138 9.51 -11.86 -3.48
CA ASP A 138 8.86 -10.62 -3.89
C ASP A 138 7.79 -10.22 -2.87
N ALA A 139 7.76 -8.95 -2.48
CA ALA A 139 6.77 -8.40 -1.56
C ALA A 139 6.30 -7.02 -1.99
N THR A 140 5.15 -6.58 -1.46
CA THR A 140 4.73 -5.18 -1.51
C THR A 140 4.13 -4.78 -0.16
N THR A 141 4.08 -3.48 0.09
CA THR A 141 3.44 -2.87 1.25
C THR A 141 2.88 -1.52 0.83
N HIS A 142 2.36 -0.74 1.78
CA HIS A 142 1.96 0.64 1.51
C HIS A 142 3.14 1.46 0.98
N TRP A 143 2.92 2.28 -0.05
CA TRP A 143 3.97 3.08 -0.70
C TRP A 143 4.86 3.83 0.31
N ALA A 144 4.27 4.41 1.36
CA ALA A 144 4.97 5.12 2.43
C ALA A 144 5.89 4.25 3.32
N TYR A 145 5.73 2.92 3.29
CA TYR A 145 6.45 1.96 4.13
C TYR A 145 7.42 1.08 3.33
N CYS A 146 7.41 1.15 2.00
CA CYS A 146 8.26 0.31 1.15
C CYS A 146 9.75 0.50 1.47
N ASP A 147 10.19 1.75 1.66
CA ASP A 147 11.57 2.07 2.05
C ASP A 147 11.91 1.59 3.46
N ALA A 148 10.95 1.57 4.38
CA ALA A 148 11.18 1.08 5.74
C ALA A 148 11.35 -0.45 5.72
N LEU A 149 10.44 -1.15 5.04
CA LEU A 149 10.49 -2.60 4.88
C LEU A 149 11.81 -3.04 4.23
N ALA A 150 12.21 -2.42 3.11
CA ALA A 150 13.44 -2.77 2.40
C ALA A 150 14.72 -2.52 3.23
N ARG A 151 14.69 -1.59 4.19
CA ARG A 151 15.83 -1.35 5.09
C ARG A 151 15.88 -2.32 6.26
N GLN A 152 14.72 -2.62 6.85
CA GLN A 152 14.62 -3.50 8.02
C GLN A 152 14.79 -4.98 7.62
N HIS A 153 14.38 -5.33 6.41
CA HIS A 153 14.45 -6.68 5.84
C HIS A 153 15.10 -6.66 4.45
N PRO A 154 16.45 -6.46 4.36
CA PRO A 154 17.17 -6.30 3.09
C PRO A 154 17.11 -7.50 2.15
N GLU A 155 16.78 -8.68 2.67
CA GLU A 155 16.60 -9.93 1.94
C GLU A 155 15.27 -9.99 1.16
N VAL A 156 14.34 -9.04 1.39
CA VAL A 156 13.03 -8.99 0.73
C VAL A 156 13.09 -8.12 -0.53
N CYS A 157 12.56 -8.63 -1.65
CA CYS A 157 12.46 -7.85 -2.89
C CYS A 157 11.16 -7.00 -2.89
N VAL A 158 11.27 -5.75 -2.43
CA VAL A 158 10.09 -4.86 -2.26
C VAL A 158 9.70 -4.13 -3.57
N HIS A 159 8.45 -4.31 -4.00
CA HIS A 159 7.86 -3.72 -5.21
C HIS A 159 6.93 -2.55 -4.89
N ALA A 160 7.49 -1.36 -4.66
CA ALA A 160 6.73 -0.17 -4.24
C ALA A 160 5.62 0.31 -5.19
N HIS A 161 5.65 -0.12 -6.45
CA HIS A 161 4.69 0.29 -7.48
C HIS A 161 3.48 -0.65 -7.58
N ARG A 162 3.61 -1.92 -7.16
CA ARG A 162 2.57 -2.93 -7.37
C ARG A 162 1.48 -2.83 -6.31
N ALA A 163 0.22 -2.87 -6.74
CA ALA A 163 -0.94 -2.95 -5.83
C ALA A 163 -1.07 -4.34 -5.21
N LEU A 164 -0.67 -5.40 -5.91
CA LEU A 164 -0.77 -6.78 -5.43
C LEU A 164 0.46 -7.58 -5.88
N VAL A 165 1.01 -8.39 -4.98
CA VAL A 165 2.15 -9.28 -5.21
C VAL A 165 1.81 -10.66 -4.66
N VAL A 166 2.04 -11.69 -5.48
CA VAL A 166 1.92 -13.10 -5.11
C VAL A 166 3.32 -13.72 -5.14
N SER A 167 3.73 -14.37 -4.07
CA SER A 167 5.06 -14.96 -3.93
C SER A 167 5.05 -16.18 -3.01
N GLY A 168 6.24 -16.73 -2.73
CA GLY A 168 6.39 -17.95 -1.94
C GLY A 168 6.02 -19.22 -2.72
N GLU A 169 6.33 -20.36 -2.11
CA GLU A 169 6.00 -21.67 -2.67
C GLU A 169 4.49 -21.79 -2.89
N GLY A 170 4.10 -22.23 -4.10
CA GLY A 170 2.69 -22.35 -4.48
C GLY A 170 1.94 -21.01 -4.49
N GLY A 171 2.63 -19.88 -4.46
CA GLY A 171 2.02 -18.55 -4.40
C GLY A 171 1.21 -18.34 -3.12
N ARG A 172 1.63 -18.92 -1.99
CA ARG A 172 0.86 -18.88 -0.73
C ARG A 172 1.07 -17.61 0.09
N LEU A 173 1.99 -16.74 -0.32
CA LEU A 173 2.18 -15.41 0.28
C LEU A 173 1.60 -14.38 -0.68
N ILE A 174 0.62 -13.61 -0.22
CA ILE A 174 -0.09 -12.64 -1.06
C ILE A 174 -0.09 -11.31 -0.32
N MET A 175 0.41 -10.25 -0.93
CA MET A 175 0.46 -8.93 -0.31
C MET A 175 -0.23 -7.92 -1.19
N ALA A 176 -1.00 -7.04 -0.56
CA ALA A 176 -1.50 -5.83 -1.19
C ALA A 176 -0.83 -4.58 -0.64
N GLY A 177 -0.85 -3.56 -1.48
CA GLY A 177 -0.32 -2.25 -1.25
C GLY A 177 -1.04 -1.42 -0.20
N GLY A 178 -0.97 -0.11 -0.35
CA GLY A 178 -1.59 0.85 0.55
C GLY A 178 -3.07 1.15 0.27
N GLY A 179 -3.69 1.82 1.23
CA GLY A 179 -5.04 2.35 1.12
C GLY A 179 -6.08 1.25 0.89
N THR A 180 -6.84 1.36 -0.20
CA THR A 180 -7.98 0.51 -0.55
C THR A 180 -7.59 -0.76 -1.31
N THR A 181 -6.31 -1.00 -1.58
CA THR A 181 -5.86 -2.21 -2.31
C THR A 181 -6.07 -3.51 -1.53
N TRP A 182 -6.42 -3.45 -0.23
CA TRP A 182 -6.92 -4.61 0.50
C TRP A 182 -8.18 -5.21 -0.14
N ILE A 183 -8.97 -4.41 -0.86
CA ILE A 183 -10.15 -4.86 -1.59
C ILE A 183 -9.73 -5.77 -2.76
N ASP A 184 -8.69 -5.38 -3.51
CA ASP A 184 -8.12 -6.18 -4.59
C ASP A 184 -7.59 -7.51 -4.04
N LEU A 185 -6.94 -7.49 -2.87
CA LEU A 185 -6.50 -8.69 -2.16
C LEU A 185 -7.68 -9.61 -1.82
N ALA A 186 -8.76 -9.04 -1.29
CA ALA A 186 -9.94 -9.80 -0.89
C ALA A 186 -10.63 -10.42 -2.11
N LEU A 187 -10.80 -9.68 -3.22
CA LEU A 187 -11.34 -10.22 -4.48
C LEU A 187 -10.41 -11.28 -5.08
N PHE A 188 -9.09 -11.08 -5.02
CA PHE A 188 -8.12 -12.09 -5.46
C PHE A 188 -8.23 -13.39 -4.66
N LEU A 189 -8.38 -13.30 -3.34
CA LEU A 189 -8.60 -14.45 -2.47
C LEU A 189 -9.92 -15.15 -2.76
N VAL A 190 -11.01 -14.41 -2.96
CA VAL A 190 -12.31 -15.00 -3.36
C VAL A 190 -12.17 -15.72 -4.71
N ALA A 191 -11.53 -15.09 -5.69
CA ALA A 191 -11.29 -15.70 -7.00
C ALA A 191 -10.50 -17.00 -6.88
N ARG A 192 -9.53 -17.05 -5.97
CA ARG A 192 -8.64 -18.19 -5.76
C ARG A 192 -9.26 -19.31 -4.92
N LEU A 193 -10.05 -18.99 -3.92
CA LEU A 193 -10.65 -19.95 -2.98
C LEU A 193 -12.01 -20.48 -3.46
N VAL A 194 -12.74 -19.67 -4.22
CA VAL A 194 -14.12 -19.96 -4.64
C VAL A 194 -14.23 -20.01 -6.15
N GLY A 195 -13.79 -18.95 -6.84
CA GLY A 195 -13.83 -18.85 -8.29
C GLY A 195 -13.99 -17.42 -8.79
N VAL A 196 -13.57 -17.18 -10.03
CA VAL A 196 -13.56 -15.84 -10.66
C VAL A 196 -14.97 -15.26 -10.75
N ASP A 197 -15.99 -16.06 -11.08
CA ASP A 197 -17.37 -15.60 -11.21
C ASP A 197 -17.89 -14.98 -9.91
N GLU A 198 -17.57 -15.60 -8.77
CA GLU A 198 -17.98 -15.07 -7.47
C GLU A 198 -17.25 -13.77 -7.13
N ALA A 199 -15.95 -13.67 -7.41
CA ALA A 199 -15.23 -12.41 -7.27
C ALA A 199 -15.85 -11.30 -8.16
N MET A 200 -16.31 -11.64 -9.37
CA MET A 200 -17.01 -10.71 -10.26
C MET A 200 -18.41 -10.32 -9.77
N HIS A 201 -19.11 -11.19 -9.02
CA HIS A 201 -20.33 -10.80 -8.34
C HIS A 201 -20.03 -9.79 -7.24
N LEU A 202 -19.05 -10.07 -6.38
CA LEU A 202 -18.68 -9.17 -5.29
C LEU A 202 -18.20 -7.82 -5.81
N SER A 203 -17.41 -7.77 -6.89
CA SER A 203 -17.00 -6.51 -7.48
C SER A 203 -18.18 -5.65 -7.95
N ARG A 204 -19.23 -6.27 -8.49
CA ARG A 204 -20.47 -5.57 -8.89
C ARG A 204 -21.28 -5.11 -7.69
N ILE A 205 -21.42 -5.93 -6.65
CA ILE A 205 -22.19 -5.60 -5.44
C ILE A 205 -21.58 -4.39 -4.74
N PHE A 206 -20.25 -4.41 -4.57
CA PHE A 206 -19.52 -3.39 -3.82
C PHE A 206 -19.00 -2.25 -4.71
N LEU A 207 -19.32 -2.25 -6.01
CA LEU A 207 -18.85 -1.27 -7.00
C LEU A 207 -17.32 -1.09 -6.99
N ILE A 208 -16.61 -2.21 -6.93
CA ILE A 208 -15.15 -2.23 -6.84
C ILE A 208 -14.55 -2.17 -8.24
N ASP A 209 -13.64 -1.21 -8.43
CA ASP A 209 -12.74 -1.17 -9.58
C ASP A 209 -11.35 -1.67 -9.18
N TRP A 210 -10.66 -2.35 -10.10
CA TRP A 210 -9.35 -2.93 -9.85
C TRP A 210 -8.24 -1.87 -9.96
N HIS A 211 -7.26 -1.85 -9.04
CA HIS A 211 -6.20 -0.84 -9.06
C HIS A 211 -5.10 -1.15 -10.10
N HIS A 212 -5.45 -1.07 -11.40
CA HIS A 212 -4.56 -1.36 -12.53
C HIS A 212 -3.25 -0.56 -12.52
N GLU A 213 -3.30 0.70 -12.06
CA GLU A 213 -2.16 1.62 -12.03
C GLU A 213 -1.22 1.41 -10.84
N GLY A 214 -1.54 0.45 -9.95
CA GLY A 214 -0.79 0.22 -8.74
C GLY A 214 -0.95 1.36 -7.74
N GLN A 215 0.12 1.63 -6.99
CA GLN A 215 0.13 2.64 -5.92
C GLN A 215 0.77 3.98 -6.33
N GLN A 216 1.45 4.01 -7.48
CA GLN A 216 2.25 5.16 -7.91
C GLN A 216 1.46 6.47 -8.03
N PRO A 217 0.20 6.49 -8.52
CA PRO A 217 -0.55 7.75 -8.61
C PRO A 217 -0.81 8.40 -7.25
N TYR A 218 -0.78 7.62 -6.17
CA TYR A 218 -1.06 8.08 -4.80
C TYR A 218 0.19 8.39 -4.01
N ALA A 219 1.34 7.84 -4.42
CA ALA A 219 2.58 7.98 -3.69
C ALA A 219 3.05 9.43 -3.69
N ALA A 220 3.46 9.92 -2.52
CA ALA A 220 4.31 11.10 -2.45
C ALA A 220 5.70 10.70 -2.98
N LEU A 221 6.17 11.39 -4.02
CA LEU A 221 7.49 11.19 -4.61
C LEU A 221 8.58 11.72 -3.67
N THR A 222 8.25 12.73 -2.86
CA THR A 222 9.08 13.16 -1.72
C THR A 222 8.72 12.40 -0.47
N ALA A 223 9.42 11.29 -0.18
CA ALA A 223 9.47 10.76 1.17
C ALA A 223 10.38 11.65 2.03
N ALA A 224 9.87 12.15 3.15
CA ALA A 224 10.67 12.94 4.09
C ALA A 224 11.70 12.05 4.77
N ARG A 225 12.91 11.96 4.21
CA ARG A 225 14.07 11.49 4.97
C ARG A 225 14.53 12.63 5.86
N GLN A 226 14.55 12.41 7.18
CA GLN A 226 15.27 13.29 8.08
C GLN A 226 16.75 13.19 7.73
N VAL A 227 17.30 14.25 7.16
CA VAL A 227 18.70 14.31 6.75
C VAL A 227 19.50 14.93 7.89
N GLU A 228 20.37 14.15 8.51
CA GLU A 228 21.30 14.62 9.56
C GLU A 228 22.39 15.55 8.99
N ASP A 229 22.67 15.46 7.68
CA ASP A 229 23.65 16.31 7.00
C ASP A 229 23.10 17.72 6.78
N ALA A 230 23.50 18.66 7.66
CA ALA A 230 23.04 20.05 7.64
C ALA A 230 23.21 20.75 6.28
N LEU A 231 24.31 20.51 5.56
CA LEU A 231 24.53 21.12 4.24
C LEU A 231 23.55 20.60 3.19
N ILE A 232 23.18 19.32 3.28
CA ILE A 232 22.18 18.74 2.39
C ILE A 232 20.78 19.21 2.78
N SER A 233 20.48 19.30 4.07
CA SER A 233 19.23 19.85 4.58
C SER A 233 19.00 21.29 4.10
N GLU A 234 20.01 22.16 4.22
CA GLU A 234 19.96 23.53 3.67
C GLU A 234 19.74 23.56 2.16
N ALA A 235 20.41 22.66 1.42
CA ALA A 235 20.22 22.53 -0.03
C ALA A 235 18.79 22.10 -0.39
N GLN A 236 18.20 21.18 0.37
CA GLN A 236 16.80 20.74 0.21
C GLN A 236 15.81 21.89 0.48
N VAL A 237 16.01 22.65 1.56
CA VAL A 237 15.19 23.84 1.87
C VAL A 237 15.29 24.88 0.77
N TRP A 238 16.50 25.13 0.26
CA TRP A 238 16.70 26.10 -0.82
C TRP A 238 16.02 25.66 -2.11
N VAL A 239 16.21 24.41 -2.53
CA VAL A 239 15.68 23.93 -3.81
C VAL A 239 14.16 23.78 -3.78
N ALA A 240 13.54 23.53 -2.63
CA ALA A 240 12.08 23.58 -2.48
C ALA A 240 11.48 24.95 -2.85
N ARG A 241 12.28 26.02 -2.85
CA ARG A 241 11.86 27.39 -3.24
C ARG A 241 12.37 27.84 -4.61
N HIS A 242 13.19 27.02 -5.28
CA HIS A 242 13.89 27.39 -6.52
C HIS A 242 13.94 26.22 -7.52
N TYR A 243 13.07 25.23 -7.36
CA TYR A 243 13.06 24.01 -8.18
C TYR A 243 12.79 24.33 -9.65
N ASP A 244 12.04 25.38 -9.93
CA ASP A 244 11.56 25.87 -11.22
C ASP A 244 12.64 26.58 -12.04
N THR A 245 13.72 27.02 -11.39
CA THR A 245 14.83 27.72 -12.06
C THR A 245 15.53 26.85 -13.12
N HIS A 246 16.27 27.48 -14.05
CA HIS A 246 16.95 26.75 -15.13
C HIS A 246 18.07 25.82 -14.66
N SER A 247 18.78 26.16 -13.57
CA SER A 247 19.92 25.38 -13.04
C SER A 247 19.88 25.23 -11.51
N PRO A 248 18.89 24.49 -10.97
CA PRO A 248 18.70 24.35 -9.53
C PRO A 248 19.83 23.54 -8.89
N VAL A 249 20.37 22.53 -9.60
CA VAL A 249 21.50 21.73 -9.09
C VAL A 249 22.76 22.59 -8.92
N ALA A 250 23.07 23.46 -9.88
CA ALA A 250 24.21 24.38 -9.74
C ALA A 250 23.99 25.37 -8.59
N GLY A 251 22.76 25.83 -8.37
CA GLY A 251 22.39 26.67 -7.23
C GLY A 251 22.64 25.99 -5.88
N MET A 252 22.23 24.72 -5.74
CA MET A 252 22.51 23.94 -4.54
C MET A 252 24.01 23.72 -4.31
N VAL A 253 24.76 23.37 -5.37
CA VAL A 253 26.22 23.17 -5.29
C VAL A 253 26.90 24.44 -4.79
N ARG A 254 26.61 25.60 -5.37
CA ARG A 254 27.19 26.90 -4.95
C ARG A 254 26.91 27.20 -3.49
N ARG A 255 25.68 26.94 -3.01
CA ARG A 255 25.29 27.21 -1.61
C ARG A 255 25.95 26.27 -0.62
N SER A 256 26.18 25.02 -1.02
CA SER A 256 26.82 24.03 -0.14
C SER A 256 28.30 24.32 0.16
N GLY A 257 28.97 25.16 -0.65
CA GLY A 257 30.42 25.37 -0.59
C GLY A 257 31.25 24.15 -1.00
N LEU A 258 30.62 23.05 -1.42
CA LEU A 258 31.28 21.83 -1.86
C LEU A 258 31.59 21.86 -3.35
N THR A 259 32.61 21.10 -3.75
CA THR A 259 32.78 20.76 -5.17
C THR A 259 31.57 19.95 -5.66
N GLU A 260 31.25 20.05 -6.94
CA GLU A 260 30.08 19.37 -7.52
C GLU A 260 30.09 17.85 -7.30
N ARG A 261 31.26 17.22 -7.44
CA ARG A 261 31.45 15.79 -7.19
C ARG A 261 31.15 15.42 -5.74
N SER A 262 31.67 16.19 -4.78
CA SER A 262 31.46 15.97 -3.35
C SER A 262 30.00 16.18 -2.96
N PHE A 263 29.37 17.23 -3.49
CA PHE A 263 27.95 17.52 -3.29
C PHE A 263 27.07 16.37 -3.79
N LYS A 264 27.21 15.96 -5.05
CA LYS A 264 26.42 14.87 -5.65
C LYS A 264 26.49 13.58 -4.83
N ARG A 265 27.70 13.22 -4.36
CA ARG A 265 27.92 12.02 -3.53
C ARG A 265 27.21 12.15 -2.17
N ARG A 266 27.41 13.26 -1.46
CA ARG A 266 26.79 13.48 -0.13
C ARG A 266 25.27 13.58 -0.23
N PHE A 267 24.76 14.29 -1.25
CA PHE A 267 23.34 14.42 -1.50
C PHE A 267 22.70 13.04 -1.74
N LYS A 268 23.31 12.18 -2.56
CA LYS A 268 22.81 10.82 -2.80
C LYS A 268 22.87 9.94 -1.54
N ALA A 269 23.93 10.04 -0.74
CA ALA A 269 24.03 9.31 0.52
C ALA A 269 22.92 9.73 1.51
N ALA A 270 22.66 11.02 1.62
CA ALA A 270 21.66 11.57 2.53
C ALA A 270 20.21 11.33 2.08
N THR A 271 19.92 11.56 0.79
CA THR A 271 18.54 11.56 0.25
C THR A 271 18.14 10.26 -0.45
N GLY A 272 19.12 9.42 -0.82
CA GLY A 272 18.91 8.27 -1.71
C GLY A 272 18.82 8.64 -3.20
N MET A 273 18.74 9.92 -3.56
CA MET A 273 18.52 10.40 -4.92
C MET A 273 19.70 11.22 -5.44
N THR A 274 19.89 11.27 -6.77
CA THR A 274 20.79 12.30 -7.33
C THR A 274 20.14 13.68 -7.14
N PRO A 275 20.91 14.78 -7.09
CA PRO A 275 20.33 16.11 -6.98
C PRO A 275 19.35 16.45 -8.09
N MET A 276 19.60 15.98 -9.32
CA MET A 276 18.70 16.24 -10.44
C MET A 276 17.41 15.42 -10.33
N ASP A 277 17.50 14.14 -9.92
CA ASP A 277 16.31 13.34 -9.65
C ASP A 277 15.45 13.96 -8.54
N TYR A 278 16.07 14.51 -7.49
CA TYR A 278 15.36 15.17 -6.40
C TYR A 278 14.61 16.42 -6.86
N VAL A 279 15.21 17.25 -7.72
CA VAL A 279 14.51 18.38 -8.35
C VAL A 279 13.35 17.89 -9.21
N HIS A 280 13.54 16.85 -10.03
CA HIS A 280 12.46 16.29 -10.83
C HIS A 280 11.29 15.82 -9.97
N THR A 281 11.58 15.15 -8.86
CA THR A 281 10.59 14.76 -7.85
C THR A 281 9.80 15.97 -7.33
N LEU A 282 10.48 17.04 -6.91
CA LEU A 282 9.80 18.26 -6.45
C LEU A 282 8.91 18.89 -7.52
N ARG A 283 9.43 19.03 -8.74
CA ARG A 283 8.66 19.59 -9.87
C ARG A 283 7.42 18.77 -10.19
N LEU A 284 7.51 17.44 -10.09
CA LEU A 284 6.36 16.56 -10.33
C LEU A 284 5.33 16.65 -9.20
N GLU A 285 5.77 16.79 -7.94
CA GLU A 285 4.84 17.02 -6.82
C GLU A 285 4.10 18.35 -6.97
N GLU A 286 4.79 19.42 -7.32
CA GLU A 286 4.16 20.72 -7.57
C GLU A 286 3.21 20.66 -8.78
N ALA A 287 3.59 19.93 -9.83
CA ALA A 287 2.70 19.70 -10.96
C ALA A 287 1.42 18.95 -10.53
N LYS A 288 1.51 17.93 -9.67
CA LYS A 288 0.33 17.22 -9.13
C LYS A 288 -0.61 18.20 -8.41
N GLN A 289 -0.08 19.08 -7.56
CA GLN A 289 -0.85 20.11 -6.85
C GLN A 289 -1.56 21.11 -7.79
N ILE A 290 -0.86 21.59 -8.83
CA ILE A 290 -1.45 22.49 -9.83
C ILE A 290 -2.55 21.76 -10.62
N LEU A 291 -2.31 20.51 -11.03
CA LEU A 291 -3.28 19.70 -11.77
C LEU A 291 -4.55 19.40 -10.96
N GLU A 292 -4.43 19.24 -9.65
CA GLU A 292 -5.55 19.00 -8.73
C GLU A 292 -6.41 20.25 -8.48
N SER A 293 -5.81 21.44 -8.58
CA SER A 293 -6.44 22.69 -8.16
C SER A 293 -6.83 23.64 -9.29
N GLY A 294 -6.22 23.53 -10.48
CA GLY A 294 -6.40 24.46 -11.59
C GLY A 294 -6.74 23.82 -12.94
N ASP A 295 -7.03 24.68 -13.92
CA ASP A 295 -7.43 24.34 -15.29
C ASP A 295 -6.36 24.65 -16.34
N ASP A 296 -5.18 25.09 -15.91
CA ASP A 296 -4.11 25.52 -16.82
C ASP A 296 -3.78 24.42 -17.84
N PRO A 297 -3.51 24.78 -19.11
CA PRO A 297 -3.06 23.82 -20.11
C PRO A 297 -1.84 23.03 -19.61
N ILE A 298 -1.71 21.76 -20.01
CA ILE A 298 -0.61 20.90 -19.54
C ILE A 298 0.76 21.49 -19.89
N GLU A 299 0.86 22.21 -21.01
CA GLU A 299 2.01 22.98 -21.44
C GLU A 299 2.37 24.09 -20.44
N ALA A 300 1.38 24.86 -19.99
CA ALA A 300 1.57 25.93 -19.02
C ALA A 300 2.00 25.38 -17.65
N VAL A 301 1.41 24.26 -17.21
CA VAL A 301 1.83 23.57 -15.99
C VAL A 301 3.29 23.11 -16.10
N ALA A 302 3.69 22.55 -17.24
CA ALA A 302 5.07 22.10 -17.46
C ALA A 302 6.06 23.26 -17.35
N GLU A 303 5.75 24.39 -17.98
CA GLU A 303 6.56 25.60 -17.91
C GLU A 303 6.65 26.16 -16.48
N GLN A 304 5.51 26.24 -15.78
CA GLN A 304 5.43 26.76 -14.41
C GLN A 304 6.28 25.97 -13.42
N VAL A 305 6.37 24.65 -13.56
CA VAL A 305 7.24 23.82 -12.71
C VAL A 305 8.68 23.71 -13.24
N GLY A 306 9.03 24.46 -14.28
CA GLY A 306 10.41 24.60 -14.77
C GLY A 306 10.84 23.61 -15.85
N TYR A 307 9.92 22.95 -16.56
CA TYR A 307 10.23 22.14 -17.75
C TYR A 307 10.14 22.95 -19.02
N ALA A 308 11.27 23.15 -19.72
CA ALA A 308 11.31 23.81 -21.02
C ALA A 308 10.75 22.96 -22.18
N ASP A 309 10.77 21.63 -22.04
CA ASP A 309 10.18 20.68 -23.00
C ASP A 309 8.93 20.02 -22.40
N PRO A 310 7.72 20.43 -22.80
CA PRO A 310 6.48 19.80 -22.35
C PRO A 310 6.39 18.30 -22.69
N ASN A 311 7.05 17.82 -23.75
CA ASN A 311 7.06 16.40 -24.09
C ASN A 311 7.93 15.61 -23.12
N PHE A 312 9.08 16.16 -22.70
CA PHE A 312 9.87 15.58 -21.62
C PHE A 312 9.07 15.51 -20.33
N PHE A 313 8.38 16.59 -19.94
CA PHE A 313 7.51 16.60 -18.77
C PHE A 313 6.46 15.48 -18.82
N ARG A 314 5.69 15.35 -19.91
CA ARG A 314 4.65 14.32 -20.04
C ARG A 314 5.20 12.91 -19.90
N ARG A 315 6.32 12.61 -20.57
CA ARG A 315 6.98 11.29 -20.49
C ARG A 315 7.48 11.00 -19.09
N LEU A 316 8.10 11.98 -18.44
CA LEU A 316 8.63 11.84 -17.09
C LEU A 316 7.51 11.68 -16.06
N PHE A 317 6.46 12.49 -16.16
CA PHE A 317 5.27 12.41 -15.31
C PHE A 317 4.60 11.04 -15.45
N GLY A 318 4.31 10.60 -16.69
CA GLY A 318 3.73 9.27 -16.94
C GLY A 318 4.57 8.13 -16.36
N ARG A 319 5.90 8.19 -16.51
CA ARG A 319 6.80 7.18 -15.96
C ARG A 319 6.85 7.16 -14.43
N ARG A 320 6.83 8.33 -13.79
CA ARG A 320 7.02 8.46 -12.33
C ARG A 320 5.72 8.35 -11.53
N VAL A 321 4.60 8.77 -12.12
CA VAL A 321 3.28 8.84 -11.49
C VAL A 321 2.39 7.67 -11.93
N GLY A 322 2.65 7.05 -13.08
CA GLY A 322 1.84 5.97 -13.64
C GLY A 322 0.67 6.44 -14.50
N LEU A 323 0.34 7.74 -14.47
CA LEU A 323 -0.74 8.36 -15.25
C LEU A 323 -0.21 9.51 -16.11
N THR A 324 -0.85 9.80 -17.23
CA THR A 324 -0.61 11.08 -17.91
C THR A 324 -1.11 12.26 -17.05
N PRO A 325 -0.56 13.47 -17.22
CA PRO A 325 -1.05 14.66 -16.50
C PRO A 325 -2.56 14.90 -16.63
N ARG A 326 -3.13 14.60 -17.80
CA ARG A 326 -4.57 14.75 -18.07
C ARG A 326 -5.40 13.72 -17.31
N GLU A 327 -4.97 12.47 -17.27
CA GLU A 327 -5.63 11.41 -16.50
C GLU A 327 -5.54 11.67 -15.00
N TYR A 328 -4.36 12.13 -14.54
CA TYR A 328 -4.14 12.53 -13.16
C TYR A 328 -5.12 13.63 -12.73
N ARG A 329 -5.20 14.74 -13.50
CA ARG A 329 -6.18 15.81 -13.27
C ARG A 329 -7.61 15.25 -13.19
N ARG A 330 -8.03 14.45 -14.17
CA ARG A 330 -9.37 13.88 -14.21
C ARG A 330 -9.68 13.04 -12.95
N ARG A 331 -8.70 12.26 -12.48
CA ARG A 331 -8.85 11.36 -11.32
C ARG A 331 -8.93 12.12 -10.00
N PHE A 332 -8.04 13.07 -9.75
CA PHE A 332 -7.88 13.68 -8.43
C PHE A 332 -8.64 15.00 -8.26
N ARG A 333 -9.11 15.63 -9.34
CA ARG A 333 -9.90 16.87 -9.28
C ARG A 333 -11.38 16.63 -8.95
N GLY A 334 -11.90 15.42 -9.17
CA GLY A 334 -13.33 15.12 -9.07
C GLY A 334 -13.97 15.60 -7.77
N LEU A 335 -13.32 15.31 -6.62
CA LEU A 335 -13.81 15.73 -5.31
C LEU A 335 -13.95 17.24 -5.17
N ARG A 336 -12.98 18.01 -5.67
CA ARG A 336 -13.00 19.48 -5.60
C ARG A 336 -14.12 20.06 -6.45
N LEU A 337 -14.37 19.49 -7.63
CA LEU A 337 -15.48 19.90 -8.50
C LEU A 337 -16.85 19.59 -7.90
N THR A 338 -16.99 18.49 -7.14
CA THR A 338 -18.25 18.15 -6.46
C THR A 338 -18.58 19.09 -5.30
N LEU A 339 -17.56 19.72 -4.70
CA LEU A 339 -17.73 20.64 -3.56
C LEU A 339 -17.94 22.12 -3.96
N GLN A 340 -17.78 22.45 -5.24
CA GLN A 340 -17.98 23.80 -5.80
C GLN A 340 -19.39 23.94 -6.39
#